data_AF-A0A3P3TWZ9-F1
#
_entry.id   AF-A0A3P3TWZ9-F1
#
_cell.length_a   1.000
_cell.length_b   1.000
_cell.length_c   1.000
_cell.angle_alpha   90.00
_cell.angle_beta   90.00
_cell.angle_gamma   90.00
#
_symmetry.space_group_name_H-M   'P 1'
#
loop_
_entity.id
_entity.type
_entity.pdbx_description
1 polymer ?
#
loop_
_entity_poly.entity_id
_entity_poly.type
_entity_poly.pdbx_seq_one_letter_code
_entity_poly.pdbx_strand_id
1 'polypeptide(L)'
;MYDVLWRRYGALVVDRIIVAIAALILSFVWMSLQMLVSGYADTEGSGASILLMFVCQWLYYTLLESSKHQATLGKMLAGIVVVDQNHRRISYGEANARFFGRILSAFTFGIGYLMAIFTNKKQTLHDKVASTYVVNKNLLRVRELAEEAEGARRLHQAIRADRSTGFNWPD
;
A
#
# COMPACT_ATOMS: atom_id res chain seq x y z
N MET A 1 7.84 14.51 -9.73
CA MET A 1 8.59 13.91 -8.60
C MET A 1 8.11 14.40 -7.23
N TYR A 2 7.88 15.71 -7.02
CA TYR A 2 7.31 16.25 -5.76
C TYR A 2 5.83 15.91 -5.52
N ASP A 3 5.06 15.74 -6.59
CA ASP A 3 3.62 15.45 -6.52
C ASP A 3 3.31 14.16 -5.71
N VAL A 4 4.18 13.15 -5.78
CA VAL A 4 3.98 11.88 -5.06
C VAL A 4 4.15 12.04 -3.54
N LEU A 5 5.04 12.93 -3.08
CA LEU A 5 5.22 13.18 -1.64
C LEU A 5 3.99 13.87 -1.04
N TRP A 6 3.47 14.89 -1.71
CA TRP A 6 2.26 15.60 -1.26
C TRP A 6 1.03 14.71 -1.29
N ARG A 7 0.88 13.90 -2.35
CA ARG A 7 -0.16 12.87 -2.42
C ARG A 7 -0.03 11.83 -1.31
N ARG A 8 1.19 11.43 -0.92
CA ARG A 8 1.42 10.56 0.23
C ARG A 8 0.98 11.22 1.53
N TYR A 9 1.33 12.49 1.74
CA TYR A 9 0.92 13.21 2.95
C TYR A 9 -0.60 13.39 3.02
N GLY A 10 -1.24 13.80 1.92
CA GLY A 10 -2.69 13.88 1.81
C GLY A 10 -3.37 12.52 2.03
N ALA A 11 -2.84 11.46 1.44
CA ALA A 11 -3.33 10.09 1.68
C ALA A 11 -3.21 9.69 3.15
N LEU A 12 -2.11 10.05 3.83
CA LEU A 12 -1.94 9.78 5.27
C LEU A 12 -2.98 10.52 6.11
N VAL A 13 -3.27 11.79 5.80
CA VAL A 13 -4.31 12.56 6.51
C VAL A 13 -5.68 11.93 6.31
N VAL A 14 -6.03 11.57 5.07
CA VAL A 14 -7.30 10.92 4.75
C VAL A 14 -7.40 9.55 5.43
N ASP A 15 -6.36 8.72 5.37
CA ASP A 15 -6.32 7.42 6.05
C ASP A 15 -6.45 7.59 7.57
N ARG A 16 -5.86 8.63 8.17
CA ARG A 16 -6.02 8.93 9.60
C ARG A 16 -7.45 9.30 9.96
N ILE A 17 -8.12 10.09 9.13
CA ILE A 17 -9.54 10.45 9.33
C ILE A 17 -10.42 9.19 9.22
N ILE A 18 -10.23 8.37 8.18
CA ILE A 18 -11.00 7.14 7.96
C ILE A 18 -10.81 6.18 9.14
N VAL A 19 -9.56 5.93 9.54
CA VAL A 19 -9.26 5.05 10.67
C VAL A 19 -9.79 5.63 11.98
N ALA A 20 -9.72 6.95 12.20
CA ALA A 20 -10.28 7.59 13.39
C ALA A 20 -11.80 7.46 13.47
N ILE A 21 -12.51 7.70 12.37
CA ILE A 21 -13.98 7.52 12.30
C ILE A 21 -14.33 6.05 12.56
N ALA A 22 -13.64 5.11 11.90
CA ALA A 22 -13.87 3.68 12.12
C ALA A 22 -13.61 3.27 13.58
N ALA A 23 -12.53 3.78 14.17
CA ALA A 23 -12.19 3.54 15.57
C ALA A 23 -13.26 4.11 16.52
N LEU A 24 -13.77 5.32 16.27
CA LEU A 24 -14.84 5.92 17.07
C LEU A 24 -16.12 5.08 17.03
N ILE A 25 -16.52 4.60 15.84
CA ILE A 25 -17.69 3.73 15.69
C ILE A 25 -17.47 2.41 16.45
N LEU A 26 -16.30 1.79 16.30
CA LEU A 26 -15.93 0.56 17.02
C LEU A 26 -15.93 0.75 18.53
N SER A 27 -15.35 1.84 19.03
CA SER A 27 -15.35 2.19 20.45
C SER A 27 -16.76 2.42 20.98
N PHE A 28 -17.62 3.09 20.21
CA PHE A 28 -19.01 3.32 20.59
C PHE A 28 -19.82 2.02 20.65
N VAL A 29 -19.66 1.13 19.67
CA VAL A 29 -20.28 -0.20 19.65
C VAL A 29 -19.79 -1.05 20.83
N TRP A 30 -18.47 -1.06 21.08
CA TRP A 30 -17.87 -1.77 22.21
C TRP A 30 -18.41 -1.28 23.56
N MET A 31 -18.45 0.04 23.74
CA MET A 31 -19.00 0.67 24.95
C MET A 31 -20.48 0.32 25.14
N SER A 32 -21.28 0.39 24.07
CA SER A 32 -22.71 0.06 24.10
C SER A 32 -22.94 -1.41 24.47
N LEU A 33 -22.14 -2.33 23.91
CA LEU A 33 -22.22 -3.76 24.24
C LEU A 33 -21.84 -4.03 25.70
N GLN A 34 -20.79 -3.38 26.19
CA GLN A 34 -20.35 -3.50 27.60
C GLN A 34 -21.43 -3.00 28.58
N MET A 35 -22.10 -1.89 28.26
CA MET A 35 -23.21 -1.38 29.08
C MET A 35 -24.37 -2.37 29.17
N LEU A 36 -24.68 -3.10 28.09
CA LEU A 36 -25.74 -4.11 28.06
C LEU A 36 -25.39 -5.39 28.83
N VAL A 37 -24.13 -5.82 28.80
CA VAL A 37 -23.70 -7.10 29.40
C VAL A 37 -23.40 -6.97 30.89
N SER A 38 -22.76 -5.88 31.31
CA SER A 38 -22.05 -5.83 32.60
C SER A 38 -22.57 -4.76 33.56
N GLY A 39 -23.54 -3.92 33.14
CA GLY A 39 -24.12 -2.89 34.00
C GLY A 39 -23.07 -2.06 34.74
N TYR A 40 -22.14 -1.43 34.00
CA TYR A 40 -21.09 -0.56 34.55
C TYR A 40 -20.10 -1.20 35.55
N ALA A 41 -19.98 -2.54 35.62
CA ALA A 41 -18.91 -3.17 36.40
C ALA A 41 -17.53 -2.91 35.77
N ASP A 42 -16.55 -2.63 36.63
CA ASP A 42 -15.21 -2.08 36.41
C ASP A 42 -14.61 -2.14 34.99
N THR A 43 -14.19 -0.96 34.54
CA THR A 43 -13.57 -0.70 33.24
C THR A 43 -12.11 -1.18 33.20
N GLU A 44 -11.86 -2.46 33.47
CA GLU A 44 -10.53 -3.07 33.25
C GLU A 44 -10.42 -3.76 31.88
N GLY A 45 -11.19 -3.30 30.89
CA GLY A 45 -11.17 -3.78 29.50
C GLY A 45 -10.13 -3.11 28.60
N SER A 46 -9.11 -2.46 29.16
CA SER A 46 -8.18 -1.62 28.38
C SER A 46 -7.26 -2.42 27.45
N GLY A 47 -6.79 -3.60 27.86
CA GLY A 47 -5.87 -4.42 27.05
C GLY A 47 -6.53 -5.07 25.82
N ALA A 48 -7.68 -5.73 26.02
CA ALA A 48 -8.35 -6.49 24.95
C ALA A 48 -8.88 -5.58 23.83
N SER A 49 -9.42 -4.42 24.19
CA SER A 49 -9.91 -3.43 23.21
C SER A 49 -8.79 -2.80 22.40
N ILE A 50 -7.65 -2.47 23.04
CA ILE A 50 -6.45 -1.97 22.34
C ILE A 50 -5.89 -3.03 21.39
N LEU A 51 -5.80 -4.29 21.84
CA LEU A 51 -5.35 -5.40 20.99
C LEU A 51 -6.26 -5.60 19.78
N LEU A 52 -7.58 -5.59 19.98
CA LEU A 52 -8.55 -5.72 18.89
C LEU A 52 -8.39 -4.59 17.86
N MET A 53 -8.31 -3.33 18.34
CA MET A 53 -8.12 -2.17 17.47
C MET A 53 -6.80 -2.25 16.70
N PHE A 54 -5.72 -2.67 17.36
CA PHE A 54 -4.42 -2.88 16.74
C PHE A 54 -4.48 -3.95 15.64
N VAL A 55 -5.11 -5.09 15.91
CA VAL A 55 -5.26 -6.18 14.93
C VAL A 55 -6.12 -5.74 13.76
N CYS A 56 -7.23 -5.05 14.00
CA CYS A 56 -8.07 -4.49 12.93
C CYS A 56 -7.29 -3.52 12.04
N GLN A 57 -6.50 -2.63 12.64
CA GLN A 57 -5.67 -1.69 11.91
C GLN A 57 -4.56 -2.41 11.12
N TRP A 58 -3.89 -3.39 11.72
CA TRP A 58 -2.88 -4.19 11.06
C TRP A 58 -3.45 -4.92 9.84
N LEU A 59 -4.58 -5.59 10.00
CA LEU A 59 -5.27 -6.28 8.91
C LEU A 59 -5.73 -5.31 7.83
N TYR A 60 -6.31 -4.15 8.20
CA TYR A 60 -6.72 -3.14 7.23
C TYR A 60 -5.55 -2.72 6.33
N TYR A 61 -4.42 -2.33 6.91
CA TYR A 61 -3.27 -1.87 6.13
C TYR A 61 -2.62 -3.00 5.33
N THR A 62 -2.44 -4.18 5.92
CA THR A 62 -1.75 -5.28 5.25
C THR A 62 -2.58 -5.91 4.15
N LEU A 63 -3.88 -6.14 4.37
CA LEU A 63 -4.77 -6.70 3.37
C LEU A 63 -5.03 -5.73 2.21
N LEU A 64 -5.25 -4.43 2.48
CA LEU A 64 -5.51 -3.48 1.40
C LEU A 64 -4.26 -3.21 0.55
N GLU A 65 -3.10 -3.06 1.18
CA GLU A 65 -1.85 -2.84 0.46
C GLU A 65 -1.38 -4.09 -0.26
N SER A 66 -1.62 -5.28 0.30
CA SER A 66 -1.35 -6.52 -0.41
C SER A 66 -2.44 -6.90 -1.40
N SER A 67 -3.59 -6.20 -1.49
CA SER A 67 -4.69 -6.53 -2.42
C SER A 67 -4.39 -6.10 -3.86
N LYS A 68 -5.28 -6.44 -4.81
CA LYS A 68 -5.25 -6.00 -6.22
C LYS A 68 -5.19 -4.47 -6.35
N HIS A 69 -5.68 -3.75 -5.34
CA HIS A 69 -5.67 -2.29 -5.32
C HIS A 69 -4.31 -1.70 -4.95
N GLN A 70 -3.44 -2.47 -4.28
CA GLN A 70 -2.09 -2.06 -3.89
C GLN A 70 -2.05 -0.72 -3.11
N ALA A 71 -3.15 -0.38 -2.45
CA ALA A 71 -3.38 0.93 -1.89
C ALA A 71 -4.45 0.85 -0.80
N THR A 72 -4.27 1.65 0.25
CA THR A 72 -5.31 1.96 1.24
C THR A 72 -6.33 2.91 0.63
N LEU A 73 -7.50 3.08 1.27
CA LEU A 73 -8.53 3.98 0.77
C LEU A 73 -8.02 5.41 0.53
N GLY A 74 -7.24 5.97 1.46
CA GLY A 74 -6.63 7.29 1.28
C GLY A 74 -5.63 7.34 0.12
N LYS A 75 -4.84 6.29 -0.09
CA LYS A 75 -3.92 6.18 -1.23
C LYS A 75 -4.65 6.01 -2.56
N MET A 76 -5.76 5.28 -2.57
CA MET A 76 -6.63 5.13 -3.74
C MET A 76 -7.20 6.49 -4.17
N LEU A 77 -7.68 7.29 -3.21
CA LEU A 77 -8.17 8.65 -3.47
C LEU A 77 -7.06 9.58 -3.97
N ALA A 78 -5.84 9.44 -3.46
CA ALA A 78 -4.69 10.21 -3.93
C ALA A 78 -4.14 9.75 -5.30
N GLY A 79 -4.64 8.63 -5.84
CA GLY A 79 -4.20 8.06 -7.12
C GLY A 79 -2.81 7.43 -7.07
N ILE A 80 -2.37 6.96 -5.90
CA ILE A 80 -1.05 6.37 -5.71
C ILE A 80 -1.16 4.90 -5.30
N VAL A 81 -0.21 4.09 -5.76
CA VAL A 81 -0.16 2.64 -5.52
C VAL A 81 1.21 2.21 -5.05
N VAL A 82 1.25 1.11 -4.32
CA VAL A 82 2.44 0.54 -3.70
C VAL A 82 2.92 -0.65 -4.52
N VAL A 83 4.16 -0.61 -4.97
CA VAL A 83 4.75 -1.65 -5.81
C VAL A 83 6.07 -2.12 -5.22
N ASP A 84 6.46 -3.35 -5.54
CA ASP A 84 7.81 -3.87 -5.30
C ASP A 84 8.83 -3.23 -6.30
N GLN A 85 10.12 -3.52 -6.15
CA GLN A 85 11.21 -3.14 -7.05
C GLN A 85 10.94 -3.51 -8.52
N ASN A 86 10.19 -4.59 -8.75
CA ASN A 86 9.79 -5.03 -10.08
C ASN A 86 8.50 -4.38 -10.59
N HIS A 87 8.00 -3.33 -9.95
CA HIS A 87 6.72 -2.67 -10.23
C HIS A 87 5.49 -3.59 -10.09
N ARG A 88 5.65 -4.74 -9.44
CA ARG A 88 4.59 -5.72 -9.21
C ARG A 88 3.87 -5.48 -7.88
N ARG A 89 2.75 -6.19 -7.72
CA ARG A 89 2.01 -6.29 -6.46
C ARG A 89 2.91 -6.81 -5.34
N ILE A 90 2.83 -6.14 -4.19
CA ILE A 90 3.56 -6.54 -2.99
C ILE A 90 2.99 -7.83 -2.42
N SER A 91 3.87 -8.65 -1.89
CA SER A 91 3.55 -9.86 -1.14
C SER A 91 3.04 -9.53 0.26
N TYR A 92 2.40 -10.51 0.91
CA TYR A 92 1.99 -10.39 2.31
C TYR A 92 3.17 -10.14 3.26
N GLY A 93 4.35 -10.71 2.95
CA GLY A 93 5.58 -10.52 3.73
C GLY A 93 6.06 -9.07 3.70
N GLU A 94 6.11 -8.46 2.51
CA GLU A 94 6.49 -7.06 2.33
C GLU A 94 5.47 -6.12 2.97
N ALA A 95 4.17 -6.41 2.85
CA ALA A 95 3.11 -5.64 3.49
C ALA A 95 3.25 -5.65 5.02
N ASN A 96 3.56 -6.80 5.62
CA ASN A 96 3.83 -6.94 7.06
C ASN A 96 5.09 -6.18 7.49
N ALA A 97 6.20 -6.38 6.79
CA ALA A 97 7.45 -5.67 7.05
C ALA A 97 7.24 -4.15 7.01
N ARG A 98 6.42 -3.68 6.08
CA ARG A 98 6.04 -2.27 5.98
C ARG A 98 5.21 -1.79 7.17
N PHE A 99 4.24 -2.59 7.64
CA PHE A 99 3.43 -2.25 8.82
C PHE A 99 4.30 -2.12 10.07
N PHE A 100 5.17 -3.10 10.34
CA PHE A 100 6.11 -3.02 11.47
C PHE A 100 7.10 -1.86 11.31
N GLY A 101 7.55 -1.58 10.09
CA GLY A 101 8.35 -0.39 9.81
C GLY A 101 7.63 0.93 10.12
N ARG A 102 6.29 0.99 9.99
CA ARG A 102 5.51 2.17 10.41
C ARG A 102 5.46 2.32 11.91
N ILE A 103 5.38 1.21 12.65
CA ILE A 103 5.48 1.21 14.11
C ILE A 103 6.84 1.76 14.54
N LEU A 104 7.93 1.29 13.95
CA LEU A 104 9.28 1.83 14.19
C LEU A 104 9.38 3.32 13.82
N SER A 105 8.74 3.72 12.72
CA SER A 105 8.67 5.13 12.32
C SER A 105 7.85 5.98 13.31
N ALA A 106 6.86 5.40 13.99
CA ALA A 106 6.07 6.07 15.02
C ALA A 106 6.88 6.24 16.31
N PHE A 107 7.62 5.20 16.72
CA PHE A 107 8.53 5.28 17.88
C PHE A 107 9.66 6.30 17.69
N THR A 108 10.11 6.50 16.45
CA THR A 108 11.10 7.54 16.11
C THR A 108 10.47 8.92 15.88
N PHE A 109 9.30 9.21 16.49
CA PHE A 109 8.59 10.50 16.35
C PHE A 109 8.33 10.95 14.91
N GLY A 110 8.17 9.99 13.98
CA GLY A 110 7.92 10.30 12.58
C GLY A 110 9.18 10.60 11.75
N ILE A 111 10.39 10.48 12.31
CA ILE A 111 11.65 10.64 11.57
C ILE A 111 11.71 9.68 10.38
N GLY A 112 11.18 8.46 10.53
CA GLY A 112 11.08 7.49 9.43
C GLY A 112 10.23 7.96 8.23
N TYR A 113 9.30 8.90 8.43
CA TYR A 113 8.56 9.55 7.35
C TYR A 113 9.32 10.73 6.77
N LEU A 114 10.01 11.52 7.61
CA LEU A 114 10.84 12.65 7.17
C LEU A 114 12.02 12.22 6.30
N MET A 115 12.53 10.99 6.47
CA MET A 115 13.60 10.42 5.62
C MET A 115 13.22 10.38 4.13
N ALA A 116 11.93 10.35 3.79
CA ALA A 116 11.46 10.42 2.41
C ALA A 116 11.80 11.76 1.75
N ILE A 117 11.99 12.84 2.49
CA ILE A 117 12.36 14.15 1.95
C ILE A 117 13.81 14.13 1.44
N PHE A 118 14.71 13.47 2.18
CA PHE A 118 16.15 13.47 1.92
C PHE A 118 16.63 12.33 1.00
N THR A 119 15.81 11.31 0.76
CA THR A 119 16.21 10.16 -0.08
C THR A 119 15.93 10.42 -1.56
N ASN A 120 16.88 10.08 -2.47
CA ASN A 120 16.71 10.25 -3.93
C ASN A 120 15.46 9.59 -4.50
N LYS A 121 15.11 8.39 -4.01
CA LYS A 121 13.90 7.65 -4.41
C LYS A 121 12.65 8.02 -3.61
N LYS A 122 12.74 9.01 -2.73
CA LYS A 122 11.65 9.49 -1.84
C LYS A 122 10.97 8.36 -1.05
N GLN A 123 11.76 7.39 -0.60
CA GLN A 123 11.32 6.25 0.20
C GLN A 123 11.36 6.59 1.69
N THR A 124 10.32 6.18 2.41
CA THR A 124 10.28 6.19 3.88
C THR A 124 11.11 5.03 4.45
N LEU A 125 11.37 5.06 5.76
CA LEU A 125 12.07 3.97 6.45
C LEU A 125 11.37 2.61 6.21
N HIS A 126 10.06 2.57 6.36
CA HIS A 126 9.27 1.35 6.16
C HIS A 126 9.22 0.91 4.69
N ASP A 127 9.30 1.84 3.74
CA ASP A 127 9.39 1.50 2.32
C ASP A 127 10.74 0.83 2.01
N LYS A 128 11.84 1.31 2.62
CA LYS A 128 13.17 0.70 2.48
C LYS A 128 13.24 -0.69 3.10
N VAL A 129 12.71 -0.86 4.32
CA VAL A 129 12.68 -2.15 5.01
C VAL A 129 11.90 -3.19 4.20
N ALA A 130 10.79 -2.78 3.58
CA ALA A 130 9.97 -3.67 2.77
C ALA A 130 10.40 -3.75 1.30
N SER A 131 11.49 -3.09 0.87
CA SER A 131 11.89 -3.01 -0.54
C SER A 131 10.80 -2.46 -1.49
N THR A 132 9.89 -1.64 -0.98
CA THR A 132 8.74 -1.13 -1.75
C THR A 132 8.92 0.31 -2.23
N TYR A 133 8.13 0.66 -3.24
CA TYR A 133 8.00 2.01 -3.79
C TYR A 133 6.53 2.41 -3.84
N VAL A 134 6.27 3.73 -3.84
CA VAL A 134 4.95 4.25 -4.17
C VAL A 134 5.06 5.09 -5.41
N VAL A 135 4.22 4.77 -6.36
CA VAL A 135 4.19 5.36 -7.69
C VAL A 135 2.79 5.89 -7.99
N ASN A 136 2.70 6.80 -8.96
CA ASN A 136 1.42 7.25 -9.47
C ASN A 136 0.80 6.11 -10.30
N LYS A 137 -0.47 5.78 -10.02
CA LYS A 137 -1.19 4.70 -10.70
C LYS A 137 -1.28 4.88 -12.20
N ASN A 138 -1.52 6.11 -12.66
CA ASN A 138 -1.64 6.41 -14.09
C ASN A 138 -0.30 6.24 -14.81
N LEU A 139 0.80 6.64 -14.16
CA LEU A 139 2.15 6.47 -14.73
C LEU A 139 2.55 4.99 -14.80
N LEU A 140 2.17 4.19 -13.80
CA LEU A 140 2.40 2.75 -13.84
C LEU A 140 1.68 2.11 -15.03
N ARG A 141 0.39 2.44 -15.21
CA ARG A 141 -0.41 1.92 -16.32
C ARG A 141 0.15 2.33 -17.69
N VAL A 142 0.62 3.57 -17.84
CA VAL A 142 1.24 4.02 -19.09
C VAL A 142 2.52 3.24 -19.40
N ARG A 143 3.30 2.86 -18.38
CA ARG A 143 4.49 2.01 -18.57
C ARG A 143 4.13 0.60 -19.00
N GLU A 144 3.16 -0.02 -18.34
CA GLU A 144 2.66 -1.36 -18.70
C GLU A 144 2.21 -1.39 -20.17
N LEU A 145 1.42 -0.39 -20.59
CA LEU A 145 0.97 -0.26 -21.98
C LEU A 145 2.12 -0.02 -22.97
N ALA A 146 3.15 0.74 -22.57
CA ALA A 146 4.32 0.97 -23.40
C ALA A 146 5.14 -0.32 -23.59
N GLU A 147 5.34 -1.09 -22.52
CA GLU A 147 6.03 -2.39 -22.55
C GLU A 147 5.26 -3.40 -23.42
N GLU A 148 3.94 -3.47 -23.31
CA GLU A 148 3.09 -4.29 -24.18
C GLU A 148 3.20 -3.86 -25.65
N ALA A 149 3.17 -2.56 -25.93
CA ALA A 149 3.29 -2.04 -27.29
C ALA A 149 4.69 -2.26 -27.90
N GLU A 150 5.74 -2.21 -27.09
CA GLU A 150 7.10 -2.56 -27.51
C GLU A 150 7.24 -4.06 -27.75
N GLY A 151 6.68 -4.89 -26.86
CA GLY A 151 6.64 -6.35 -27.03
C GLY A 151 5.94 -6.76 -28.33
N ALA A 152 4.77 -6.18 -28.60
CA ALA A 152 4.03 -6.40 -29.85
C ALA A 152 4.82 -5.94 -31.09
N ARG A 153 5.51 -4.80 -31.00
CA ARG A 153 6.37 -4.31 -32.10
C ARG A 153 7.55 -5.24 -32.37
N ARG A 154 8.21 -5.76 -31.32
CA ARG A 154 9.31 -6.72 -31.45
C ARG A 154 8.85 -8.03 -32.07
N LEU A 155 7.69 -8.55 -31.66
CA LEU A 155 7.09 -9.74 -32.26
C LEU A 155 6.78 -9.53 -33.75
N HIS A 156 6.18 -8.39 -34.09
CA HIS A 156 5.87 -8.04 -35.48
C HIS A 156 7.13 -7.92 -36.34
N GLN A 157 8.21 -7.35 -35.80
CA GLN A 157 9.50 -7.29 -36.47
C GLN A 157 10.12 -8.68 -36.65
N ALA A 158 10.04 -9.56 -35.65
CA ALA A 158 10.53 -10.92 -35.74
C ALA A 158 9.79 -11.74 -36.79
N ILE A 159 8.46 -11.66 -36.86
CA ILE A 159 7.65 -12.35 -37.88
C ILE A 159 7.98 -11.85 -39.29
N ARG A 160 8.20 -10.54 -39.46
CA ARG A 160 8.61 -9.97 -40.76
C ARG A 160 10.00 -10.45 -41.17
N ALA A 161 10.94 -10.54 -40.23
CA ALA A 161 12.27 -11.07 -40.48
C ALA A 161 12.21 -12.57 -40.88
N ASP A 162 11.42 -13.39 -40.18
CA ASP A 162 11.27 -14.82 -40.45
C ASP A 162 10.67 -15.11 -41.84
N ARG A 163 9.63 -14.34 -42.24
CA ARG A 163 9.07 -14.43 -43.60
C ARG A 163 10.07 -14.03 -44.68
N SER A 164 11.02 -13.15 -44.39
CA SER A 164 12.05 -12.76 -45.34
C SER A 164 13.18 -13.80 -45.47
N THR A 165 13.35 -14.68 -44.48
CA THR A 165 14.33 -15.77 -44.49
C THR A 165 13.85 -17.06 -45.15
N GLY A 166 12.59 -17.12 -45.61
CA GLY A 166 12.06 -18.27 -46.37
C GLY A 166 11.96 -19.58 -45.59
N PHE A 167 11.96 -19.51 -44.25
CA PHE A 167 11.87 -20.68 -43.38
C PHE A 167 10.46 -21.27 -43.41
N ASN A 168 10.31 -22.45 -44.00
CA ASN A 168 9.04 -23.17 -44.12
C ASN A 168 8.85 -24.04 -42.86
N TRP A 169 7.83 -23.72 -42.04
CA TRP A 169 7.51 -24.51 -40.86
C TRP A 169 7.03 -25.90 -41.30
N PRO A 170 7.56 -27.01 -40.74
CA PRO A 170 7.01 -28.32 -41.01
C PRO A 170 5.59 -28.42 -40.44
N ASP A 171 4.68 -28.88 -41.29
CA ASP A 171 3.24 -29.05 -41.02
C ASP A 171 2.94 -29.90 -39.77
#